data_AF-A0A7J9XSQ7-F1
#
_entry.id   AF-A0A7J9XSQ7-F1
#
_cell.length_a   1.000
_cell.length_b   1.000
_cell.length_c   1.000
_cell.angle_alpha   90.00
_cell.angle_beta   90.00
_cell.angle_gamma   90.00
#
_symmetry.space_group_name_H-M   'P 1'
#
loop_
_entity.id
_entity.type
_entity.pdbx_description
1 polymer ?
#
loop_
_entity_poly.entity_id
_entity_poly.type
_entity_poly.pdbx_seq_one_letter_code
_entity_poly.pdbx_strand_id
1 'polypeptide(L)' 'MAPVHVMVVGGGVIGLAVARELGAAGHDVTVCEKEDGWARHQTGRNSGVVHSGLYYRPGSLKARTCVAGARSMV' A
#
# COMPACT_ATOMS: atom_id res chain seq x y z
N MET A 1 -20.31 -1.89 -6.81
CA MET A 1 -19.89 -2.87 -7.84
C MET A 1 -20.19 -4.25 -7.29
N ALA A 2 -20.55 -5.24 -8.12
CA ALA A 2 -20.73 -6.60 -7.60
C ALA A 2 -19.39 -7.14 -7.05
N PRO A 3 -19.40 -7.99 -6.02
CA PRO A 3 -18.20 -8.69 -5.57
C PRO A 3 -17.51 -9.41 -6.73
N VAL A 4 -16.18 -9.34 -6.76
CA VAL A 4 -15.33 -9.99 -7.76
C VAL A 4 -14.12 -10.60 -7.06
N HIS A 5 -13.50 -11.58 -7.70
CA HIS A 5 -12.21 -12.10 -7.28
C HIS A 5 -11.08 -11.26 -7.87
N VAL A 6 -10.14 -10.83 -7.03
CA VAL A 6 -8.99 -10.01 -7.42
C VAL A 6 -7.70 -10.66 -6.95
N MET A 7 -6.75 -10.84 -7.88
CA MET A 7 -5.38 -11.24 -7.55
C MET A 7 -4.47 -10.01 -7.46
N VAL A 8 -3.83 -9.82 -6.32
CA VAL A 8 -2.80 -8.80 -6.10
C VAL A 8 -1.43 -9.47 -6.14
N VAL A 9 -0.57 -9.03 -7.05
CA VAL A 9 0.79 -9.56 -7.17
C VAL A 9 1.77 -8.67 -6.40
N GLY A 10 2.40 -9.25 -5.38
CA GLY A 10 3.39 -8.61 -4.51
C GLY A 10 2.90 -8.40 -3.08
N GLY A 11 3.63 -8.96 -2.13
CA GLY A 11 3.43 -8.89 -0.68
C GLY A 11 4.20 -7.75 0.00
N GLY A 12 4.45 -6.66 -0.73
CA GLY A 12 4.96 -5.41 -0.16
C GLY A 12 3.84 -4.52 0.38
N VAL A 13 4.20 -3.39 1.00
CA VAL A 13 3.22 -2.48 1.65
C VAL A 13 2.13 -2.01 0.70
N ILE A 14 2.46 -1.75 -0.57
CA ILE A 14 1.48 -1.32 -1.56
C ILE A 14 0.49 -2.45 -1.88
N GLY A 15 0.98 -3.66 -2.15
CA GLY A 15 0.11 -4.80 -2.47
C GLY A 15 -0.80 -5.18 -1.30
N LEU A 16 -0.26 -5.22 -0.08
CA LEU A 16 -1.05 -5.52 1.13
C LEU A 16 -2.07 -4.41 1.44
N ALA A 17 -1.72 -3.13 1.25
CA ALA A 17 -2.67 -2.03 1.42
C ALA A 17 -3.80 -2.09 0.40
N VAL A 18 -3.48 -2.38 -0.87
CA VAL A 18 -4.49 -2.57 -1.93
C VAL A 18 -5.41 -3.76 -1.60
N ALA A 19 -4.84 -4.89 -1.17
CA ALA A 19 -5.62 -6.07 -0.82
C ALA A 19 -6.56 -5.81 0.37
N ARG A 20 -6.09 -5.06 1.38
CA ARG A 20 -6.92 -4.65 2.52
C ARG A 20 -8.12 -3.81 2.08
N GLU A 21 -7.90 -2.79 1.24
CA GLU A 21 -8.97 -1.91 0.78
C GLU A 21 -9.98 -2.64 -0.12
N LEU A 22 -9.51 -3.52 -1.01
CA LEU A 22 -10.39 -4.35 -1.85
C LEU A 22 -11.21 -5.34 -1.02
N GLY A 23 -10.61 -5.97 -0.01
CA GLY A 23 -11.33 -6.87 0.90
C GLY A 23 -12.38 -6.11 1.73
N ALA A 24 -12.04 -4.91 2.22
CA ALA A 24 -13.00 -4.05 2.92
C ALA A 24 -14.17 -3.60 2.03
N ALA A 25 -13.95 -3.47 0.72
CA ALA A 25 -14.99 -3.20 -0.26
C ALA A 25 -15.84 -4.43 -0.63
N GLY A 26 -15.58 -5.60 -0.03
CA GLY A 26 -16.35 -6.82 -0.22
C GLY A 26 -15.89 -7.69 -1.39
N HIS A 27 -14.67 -7.47 -1.91
CA HIS A 27 -14.07 -8.35 -2.91
C HIS A 27 -13.40 -9.56 -2.27
N ASP A 28 -13.36 -10.68 -3.00
CA ASP A 28 -12.53 -11.82 -2.65
C ASP A 28 -11.12 -11.55 -3.18
N VAL A 29 -10.11 -11.56 -2.31
CA VAL A 29 -8.77 -11.10 -2.66
C VAL A 29 -7.73 -12.16 -2.35
N THR A 30 -6.94 -12.51 -3.36
CA THR A 30 -5.76 -13.37 -3.22
C THR A 30 -4.50 -12.53 -3.41
N VAL A 31 -3.55 -12.61 -2.47
CA VAL A 31 -2.23 -11.96 -2.61
C VAL A 31 -1.19 -13.02 -2.96
N CYS A 32 -0.46 -12.83 -4.06
CA CYS A 32 0.63 -13.70 -4.47
C CYS A 32 1.97 -12.99 -4.24
N GLU A 33 2.78 -13.52 -3.32
CA GLU A 33 4.16 -13.09 -3.06
C GLU A 33 5.11 -14.22 -3.49
N LYS A 34 6.23 -13.86 -4.12
CA LYS A 34 7.21 -14.84 -4.62
C LYS A 34 8.10 -15.38 -3.51
N GLU A 35 8.27 -14.61 -2.43
CA GLU A 35 9.11 -14.94 -1.29
C GLU A 35 8.32 -15.70 -0.20
N ASP A 36 9.02 -16.43 0.67
CA ASP A 36 8.42 -17.19 1.79
C ASP A 36 7.87 -16.30 2.92
N GLY A 37 7.77 -14.99 2.72
CA GLY A 37 7.19 -14.07 3.67
C GLY A 37 7.00 -12.67 3.11
N TRP A 38 6.24 -11.87 3.84
CA TRP A 38 5.92 -10.51 3.45
C TRP A 38 7.13 -9.58 3.53
N ALA A 39 7.09 -8.50 2.74
CA ALA A 39 8.01 -7.38 2.84
C ALA A 39 9.53 -7.72 2.77
N ARG A 40 9.93 -8.85 2.17
CA ARG A 40 11.35 -9.26 2.08
C ARG A 40 12.25 -8.35 1.24
N HIS A 41 11.66 -7.44 0.45
CA HIS A 41 12.32 -6.48 -0.45
C HIS A 41 12.22 -5.03 0.07
N GLN A 42 11.92 -4.05 -0.80
CA GLN A 42 11.94 -2.61 -0.48
C GLN A 42 11.12 -2.24 0.77
N THR A 43 9.97 -2.89 0.99
CA THR A 43 9.11 -2.62 2.17
C THR A 43 9.79 -2.97 3.50
N GLY A 44 10.59 -4.03 3.57
CA GLY A 44 11.34 -4.37 4.78
C GLY A 44 12.72 -3.71 4.85
N ARG A 45 13.15 -3.02 3.80
CA ARG A 45 14.48 -2.41 3.65
C ARG A 45 14.38 -0.91 3.35
N ASN A 46 13.66 -0.20 4.20
CA ASN A 46 13.59 1.27 4.22
C ASN A 46 13.69 1.77 5.67
N SER A 47 13.72 3.09 5.86
CA SER A 47 13.90 3.70 7.17
C SER A 47 12.69 3.59 8.12
N GLY A 48 11.53 3.11 7.64
CA GLY A 48 10.30 3.04 8.42
C GLY A 48 9.68 4.41 8.73
N VAL A 49 10.12 5.47 8.06
CA VAL A 49 9.68 6.85 8.34
C VAL A 49 8.34 7.14 7.66
N VAL A 50 7.34 7.55 8.45
CA VAL A 50 6.14 8.21 7.94
C VAL A 50 6.47 9.69 7.73
N HIS A 51 6.68 10.08 6.47
CA HIS A 51 7.10 11.44 6.13
C HIS A 51 5.97 12.46 6.29
N SER A 52 6.32 13.68 6.72
CA SER A 52 5.40 14.83 6.84
C SER A 52 5.03 15.47 5.49
N GLY A 53 5.67 15.07 4.39
CA GLY A 53 5.46 15.63 3.05
C GLY A 53 6.34 16.84 2.70
N LEU A 54 7.28 17.23 3.58
CA LEU A 54 8.24 18.30 3.31
C LEU A 54 9.13 17.94 2.10
N TYR A 55 9.53 18.95 1.33
CA TYR A 55 10.39 18.85 0.13
C TYR A 55 9.78 18.24 -1.15
N TYR A 56 8.53 17.78 -1.12
CA TYR A 56 7.85 17.37 -2.35
C TYR A 56 7.31 18.59 -3.10
N ARG A 57 7.41 18.57 -4.44
CA ARG A 57 6.83 19.62 -5.28
C ARG A 57 5.35 19.82 -4.91
N PRO A 58 4.91 21.06 -4.59
CA PRO A 58 3.52 21.33 -4.24
C PRO A 58 2.56 20.81 -5.31
N GLY A 59 1.47 20.21 -4.87
CA GLY A 59 0.46 19.62 -5.75
C GLY A 59 0.88 18.35 -6.49
N SER A 60 2.12 17.86 -6.38
CA SER A 60 2.52 16.59 -7.00
C SER A 60 1.78 15.38 -6.39
N LEU A 61 1.71 14.29 -7.15
CA LEU A 61 1.16 13.03 -6.63
C LEU A 61 1.87 12.61 -5.34
N LYS A 62 3.21 12.69 -5.28
CA LYS A 62 4.00 12.37 -4.09
C LYS A 62 3.64 13.23 -2.88
N ALA A 63 3.43 14.54 -3.07
CA ALA A 63 2.98 15.43 -2.01
C ALA A 63 1.59 15.02 -1.49
N ARG A 64 0.64 14.81 -2.41
CA ARG A 64 -0.74 14.47 -2.05
C ARG A 64 -0.85 13.11 -1.35
N THR A 65 -0.24 12.07 -1.91
CA THR A 65 -0.31 10.71 -1.35
C THR A 65 0.49 10.57 -0.06
N CYS A 66 1.60 11.30 0.12
CA CYS A 66 2.34 11.29 1.38
C CYS A 66 1.49 11.86 2.53
N VAL A 67 0.88 13.02 2.32
CA VAL A 67 0.08 13.68 3.38
C VAL A 67 -1.18 12.88 3.68
N ALA A 68 -1.88 12.39 2.65
CA ALA A 68 -3.05 11.54 2.82
C ALA A 68 -2.70 10.22 3.55
N GLY A 69 -1.61 9.56 3.14
CA GLY A 69 -1.17 8.31 3.75
C GLY A 69 -0.71 8.47 5.20
N ALA A 70 -0.02 9.56 5.54
CA ALA A 70 0.34 9.84 6.93
C ALA A 70 -0.91 10.02 7.80
N ARG A 71 -1.94 10.70 7.29
CA ARG A 71 -3.21 10.90 8.01
C ARG A 71 -4.03 9.62 8.18
N SER A 72 -3.89 8.63 7.29
CA SER A 72 -4.62 7.36 7.42
C SER A 72 -4.01 6.39 8.44
N MET A 73 -2.83 6.71 8.99
CA MET A 73 -2.11 5.84 9.93
C MET A 73 -2.20 6.30 11.39
N VAL A 74 -2.89 7.41 11.68
CA VAL A 74 -3.02 8.03 13.01
C VAL A 74 -4.49 8.12 13.40
#